data_AF-A0A0M3HI31-F1
#
_entry.id   AF-A0A0M3HI31-F1
#
_cell.length_a   1.000
_cell.length_b   1.000
_cell.length_c   1.000
_cell.angle_alpha   90.00
_cell.angle_beta   90.00
_cell.angle_gamma   90.00
#
_symmetry.space_group_name_H-M   'P 1'
#
loop_
_entity.id
_entity.type
_entity.pdbx_description
1 polymer ?
#
loop_
_entity_poly.entity_id
_entity_poly.type
_entity_poly.pdbx_seq_one_letter_code
_entity_poly.pdbx_strand_id
1 'polypeptide(L)' 'MFCSWDGEEHGIIGSTEFVEEFANILTQRAVVYLNVDNIHSNQSLQDLNP' A
#
# COMPACT_ATOMS: atom_id res chain seq x y z
N MET A 1 2.65 -3.06 -10.14
CA MET A 1 1.19 -3.14 -9.96
C MET A 1 0.80 -1.88 -9.21
N PHE A 2 -0.23 -1.18 -9.66
CA PHE A 2 -0.81 -0.04 -8.95
C PHE A 2 -2.25 -0.41 -8.62
N CYS A 3 -2.65 -0.21 -7.36
CA CYS A 3 -3.97 -0.55 -6.87
C CYS A 3 -4.54 0.66 -6.11
N SER A 4 -5.83 0.91 -6.31
CA SER A 4 -6.62 1.85 -5.52
C SER A 4 -7.66 1.02 -4.79
N TRP A 5 -7.48 0.82 -3.50
CA TRP A 5 -8.33 -0.05 -2.71
C TRP A 5 -9.60 0.66 -2.27
N ASP A 6 -10.70 -0.08 -2.23
CA ASP A 6 -11.98 0.37 -1.66
C ASP A 6 -12.17 -0.27 -0.27
N GLY A 7 -13.10 0.27 0.53
CA GLY A 7 -13.45 -0.28 1.85
C GLY A 7 -12.36 -0.12 2.91
N GLU A 8 -11.41 0.80 2.72
CA GLU A 8 -10.32 1.06 3.67
C GLU A 8 -10.87 1.53 5.03
N GLU A 9 -11.69 2.58 5.02
CA GLU A 9 -12.32 3.16 6.21
C GLU A 9 -13.29 2.20 6.94
N HIS A 10 -13.66 1.11 6.29
CA HIS A 10 -14.58 0.11 6.82
C HIS A 10 -13.86 -1.12 7.40
N GLY A 11 -12.53 -1.06 7.51
CA GLY A 11 -11.72 -2.14 8.06
C GLY A 11 -10.75 -2.76 7.04
N ILE A 12 -10.26 -1.96 6.09
CA ILE A 12 -9.22 -2.38 5.13
C ILE A 12 -9.67 -3.56 4.26
N ILE A 13 -10.96 -3.59 3.92
CA ILE A 13 -11.60 -4.77 3.32
C ILE A 13 -11.02 -5.07 1.94
N GLY A 14 -10.99 -4.10 1.03
CA GLY A 14 -10.64 -4.34 -0.37
C GLY A 14 -9.22 -4.89 -0.57
N SER A 15 -8.21 -4.34 0.11
CA SER A 15 -6.86 -4.90 0.01
C SER A 15 -6.71 -6.24 0.72
N THR A 16 -7.47 -6.47 1.79
CA THR A 16 -7.46 -7.75 2.52
C THR A 16 -8.01 -8.86 1.65
N GLU A 17 -9.20 -8.68 1.07
CA GLU A 17 -9.82 -9.65 0.18
C GLU A 17 -8.94 -9.96 -1.04
N PHE A 18 -8.29 -8.95 -1.62
CA PHE A 18 -7.33 -9.16 -2.71
C PHE A 18 -6.14 -10.03 -2.28
N VAL A 19 -5.56 -9.78 -1.11
CA VAL A 19 -4.45 -10.60 -0.59
C VAL A 19 -4.90 -12.02 -0.28
N GLU A 20 -6.09 -12.20 0.27
CA GLU A 20 -6.68 -13.52 0.54
C GLU A 20 -6.83 -14.32 -0.76
N GLU A 21 -7.33 -13.71 -1.84
CA GLU A 21 -7.50 -14.38 -3.12
C GLU A 21 -6.15 -14.74 -3.78
N PHE A 22 -5.18 -13.83 -3.77
CA PHE A 22 -3.92 -13.97 -4.51
C PHE A 22 -2.71 -14.37 -3.65
N ALA A 23 -2.93 -14.83 -2.41
CA ALA A 23 -1.88 -15.08 -1.42
C ALA A 23 -0.68 -15.88 -1.97
N ASN A 24 -0.94 -16.97 -2.70
CA ASN A 24 0.12 -17.81 -3.27
C ASN A 24 0.99 -17.06 -4.30
N ILE A 25 0.38 -16.26 -5.16
CA ILE A 25 1.09 -15.51 -6.22
C ILE A 25 1.87 -14.36 -5.60
N LEU A 26 1.25 -13.62 -4.67
CA LEU A 26 1.87 -12.49 -3.99
C LEU A 26 3.06 -12.95 -3.15
N THR A 27 2.94 -14.07 -2.43
CA THR A 27 4.04 -14.65 -1.64
C THR A 27 5.26 -14.97 -2.50
N GLN A 28 5.06 -15.41 -3.74
CA GLN A 28 6.16 -15.80 -4.64
C GLN A 28 6.74 -14.63 -5.44
N ARG A 29 5.96 -13.58 -5.71
CA ARG A 29 6.29 -12.57 -6.72
C ARG A 29 6.29 -11.13 -6.22
N ALA A 30 5.58 -10.82 -5.14
CA ALA A 30 5.60 -9.48 -4.58
C ALA A 30 6.92 -9.26 -3.82
N VAL A 31 7.64 -8.21 -4.17
CA VAL A 31 8.91 -7.86 -3.52
C VAL A 31 8.69 -6.88 -2.37
N VAL A 32 7.75 -5.94 -2.54
CA VAL A 32 7.40 -4.92 -1.54
C VAL A 32 5.96 -4.45 -1.76
N TYR A 33 5.27 -4.13 -0.66
CA TYR A 33 4.02 -3.39 -0.64
C TYR A 33 4.29 -1.97 -0.12
N LEU A 34 3.96 -0.95 -0.90
CA LEU A 34 4.08 0.45 -0.51
C LEU A 34 2.68 1.03 -0.34
N ASN A 35 2.31 1.35 0.89
CA ASN A 35 1.07 2.05 1.19
C ASN A 35 1.26 3.58 1.05
N VAL A 36 0.29 4.26 0.45
CA VAL A 36 0.30 5.70 0.15
C VAL A 36 -0.88 6.48 0.74
N ASP A 37 -1.69 5.89 1.63
CA ASP A 37 -2.94 6.49 2.14
C ASP A 37 -2.78 7.90 2.73
N ASN A 38 -1.67 8.18 3.39
CA ASN A 38 -1.44 9.44 4.11
C ASN A 38 -0.26 10.24 3.56
N ILE A 39 -0.08 10.23 2.24
CA ILE A 39 0.94 11.07 1.59
C ILE A 39 0.39 12.48 1.40
N HIS A 40 1.00 13.44 2.09
CA HIS A 40 0.72 14.86 1.88
C HIS A 40 1.44 15.36 0.62
N SER A 41 0.72 16.16 -0.18
CA SER A 41 1.31 16.85 -1.33
C SER A 41 2.31 17.92 -0.88
N ASN A 42 3.25 18.26 -1.76
CA ASN A 42 4.18 19.39 -1.62
C ASN A 42 5.16 19.28 -0.44
N GLN A 43 5.62 18.07 -0.11
CA GLN A 43 6.70 17.85 0.84
C GLN A 43 7.97 17.39 0.11
N SER A 44 9.08 18.10 0.34
CA SER A 44 10.41 17.64 -0.06
C SER A 44 11.07 16.92 1.10
N LEU A 45 11.87 15.89 0.80
CA LEU A 45 12.78 15.29 1.76
C LEU A 45 13.73 16.39 2.23
N GLN A 46 13.67 16.72 3.51
CA GLN A 46 14.65 17.63 4.08
C GLN A 46 15.88 16.82 4.41
N ASP A 47 17.03 17.24 3.88
CA ASP A 47 18.30 16.75 4.38
C ASP A 47 18.37 17.14 5.87
N LEU A 48 18.47 16.14 6.74
CA LEU A 48 18.79 16.36 8.15
C LEU A 48 20.22 16.91 8.18
N ASN A 49 20.34 18.24 8.12
CA ASN A 49 21.60 18.91 8.37
C ASN A 49 21.88 18.76 9.88
N PRO A 50 23.02 18.17 10.30
CA PRO A 50 23.32 17.91 11.71
C PRO A 50 23.36 19.19 12.56
#